data_AF-A0A154IQU2-F1
#
_entry.id   AF-A0A154IQU2-F1
#
_cell.length_a   1.000
_cell.length_b   1.000
_cell.length_c   1.000
_cell.angle_alpha   90.00
_cell.angle_beta   90.00
_cell.angle_gamma   90.00
#
_symmetry.space_group_name_H-M   'P 1'
#
loop_
_entity.id
_entity.type
_entity.pdbx_description
1 polymer ?
#
loop_
_entity_poly.entity_id
_entity_poly.type
_entity_poly.pdbx_seq_one_letter_code
_entity_poly.pdbx_strand_id
1 'polypeptide(L)'
;MAFSNKEASIVLGMVARGDKRHDIAAWFGENQARVAEVEQGQYGNVTAAPAAELPPKGAPGPKGRRLRSKVSKAVEALENKDAATALQLLKDGLADFSKNET
;
A
#
# COMPACT_ATOMS: atom_id res chain seq x y z
N MET A 1 -3.95 -11.92 4.74
CA MET A 1 -2.55 -12.41 4.64
C MET A 1 -1.79 -11.78 5.79
N ALA A 2 -0.52 -12.11 6.02
CA ALA A 2 0.30 -11.41 7.02
C ALA A 2 1.09 -10.30 6.31
N PHE A 3 1.35 -9.17 6.98
CA PHE A 3 2.19 -8.13 6.41
C PHE A 3 3.60 -8.66 6.13
N SER A 4 4.20 -8.25 5.02
CA SER A 4 5.65 -8.36 4.84
C SER A 4 6.38 -7.40 5.79
N ASN A 5 7.67 -7.63 6.04
CA ASN A 5 8.48 -6.73 6.87
C ASN A 5 8.50 -5.29 6.32
N LYS A 6 8.47 -5.13 4.99
CA LYS A 6 8.39 -3.81 4.34
C LYS A 6 7.05 -3.13 4.62
N GLU A 7 5.94 -3.86 4.52
CA GLU A 7 4.62 -3.32 4.85
C GLU A 7 4.50 -2.99 6.34
N ALA A 8 5.01 -3.86 7.22
CA ALA A 8 5.06 -3.61 8.66
C ALA A 8 5.86 -2.33 9.00
N SER A 9 6.95 -2.06 8.28
CA SER A 9 7.72 -0.81 8.42
C SER A 9 6.90 0.43 8.06
N ILE A 10 6.14 0.37 6.95
CA ILE A 10 5.24 1.46 6.54
C ILE A 10 4.10 1.62 7.55
N VAL A 11 3.50 0.53 8.02
CA VAL A 11 2.47 0.55 9.06
C VAL A 11 2.97 1.23 10.33
N LEU A 12 4.16 0.86 10.83
CA LEU A 12 4.77 1.50 12.00
C LEU A 12 4.99 3.00 11.79
N GLY A 13 5.45 3.41 10.61
CA GLY A 13 5.60 4.83 10.29
C GLY A 13 4.27 5.58 10.23
N MET A 14 3.21 4.95 9.70
CA MET A 14 1.86 5.53 9.72
C MET A 14 1.30 5.64 11.14
N VAL A 15 1.54 4.65 12.00
CA VAL A 15 1.16 4.70 13.42
C VAL A 15 1.92 5.83 14.13
N ALA A 16 3.23 5.95 13.92
CA ALA A 16 4.05 7.01 14.50
C ALA A 16 3.61 8.41 14.04
N ARG A 17 3.07 8.53 12.82
CA ARG A 17 2.45 9.77 12.30
C ARG A 17 1.08 10.09 12.96
N GLY A 18 0.49 9.15 13.69
CA GLY A 18 -0.81 9.28 14.34
C GLY A 18 -1.99 9.01 13.41
N ASP A 19 -1.81 8.15 12.40
CA ASP A 19 -2.90 7.70 11.54
C ASP A 19 -3.80 6.69 12.26
N LYS A 20 -5.09 6.67 11.90
CA LYS A 20 -6.05 5.73 12.51
C LYS A 20 -5.85 4.33 11.94
N ARG A 21 -5.94 3.30 12.79
CA ARG A 21 -5.75 1.90 12.37
C ARG A 21 -6.64 1.47 11.21
N HIS A 22 -7.89 1.95 11.13
CA HIS A 22 -8.78 1.65 10.00
C HIS A 22 -8.32 2.28 8.69
N ASP A 23 -7.77 3.49 8.72
CA ASP A 23 -7.22 4.16 7.54
C ASP A 23 -5.96 3.43 7.06
N ILE A 24 -5.08 3.05 8.00
CA ILE A 24 -3.88 2.25 7.72
C ILE A 24 -4.29 0.92 7.07
N ALA A 25 -5.19 0.18 7.72
CA ALA A 25 -5.70 -1.10 7.23
C ALA A 25 -6.27 -1.00 5.81
N ALA A 26 -6.98 0.10 5.50
CA ALA A 26 -7.54 0.33 4.18
C ALA A 26 -6.49 0.43 3.06
N TRP A 27 -5.29 0.96 3.32
CA TRP A 27 -4.20 0.99 2.34
C TRP A 27 -3.73 -0.39 1.89
N PHE A 28 -3.68 -1.33 2.84
CA PHE A 28 -3.19 -2.68 2.59
C PHE A 28 -4.33 -3.67 2.34
N GLY A 29 -5.59 -3.31 2.63
CA GLY A 29 -6.75 -4.19 2.52
C GLY A 29 -6.70 -5.32 3.52
N GLU A 30 -6.12 -5.05 4.67
CA GLU A 30 -6.01 -5.97 5.78
C GLU A 30 -6.96 -5.56 6.90
N ASN A 31 -7.04 -6.38 7.95
CA ASN A 31 -7.85 -6.08 9.13
C ASN A 31 -7.08 -5.13 10.09
N GLN A 32 -7.78 -4.20 10.75
CA GLN A 32 -7.21 -3.37 11.82
C GLN A 32 -6.55 -4.16 12.95
N ALA A 33 -6.96 -5.42 13.17
CA ALA A 33 -6.29 -6.33 14.09
C ALA A 33 -4.83 -6.61 13.67
N ARG A 34 -4.56 -6.72 12.37
CA ARG A 34 -3.20 -6.91 11.84
C ARG A 34 -2.33 -5.69 12.07
N VAL A 35 -2.90 -4.49 11.98
CA VAL A 35 -2.19 -3.25 12.32
C VAL A 35 -1.81 -3.25 13.81
N ALA A 36 -2.71 -3.70 14.70
CA ALA A 36 -2.41 -3.81 16.13
C ALA A 36 -1.31 -4.85 16.44
N GLU A 37 -1.25 -5.96 15.70
CA GLU A 37 -0.16 -6.95 15.84
C GLU A 37 1.21 -6.36 15.46
N VAL A 38 1.26 -5.50 14.42
CA VAL A 38 2.48 -4.75 14.06
C VAL A 38 2.90 -3.81 15.18
N GLU A 39 1.97 -3.06 15.75
CA GLU A 39 2.25 -2.15 16.89
C GLU A 39 2.76 -2.91 18.12
N GLN A 40 2.29 -4.14 18.34
CA GLN A 40 2.74 -5.01 19.44
C GLN A 40 4.09 -5.69 19.18
N GLY A 41 4.70 -5.47 18.01
CA GLY A 41 6.01 -6.03 17.67
C GLY A 41 5.97 -7.50 17.24
N GLN A 42 4.81 -8.03 16.83
CA GLN A 42 4.71 -9.44 16.39
C GLN A 42 5.43 -9.74 15.07
N TYR A 43 5.86 -8.70 14.34
CA TYR A 43 6.62 -8.80 13.10
C TYR A 43 8.14 -8.69 13.32
N GLY A 44 8.60 -8.75 14.58
CA GLY A 44 10.01 -8.62 14.96
C GLY A 44 10.48 -7.17 15.05
N ASN A 45 11.80 -6.96 15.06
CA ASN A 45 12.42 -5.64 15.09
C ASN A 45 12.35 -4.96 13.72
N VAL A 46 11.16 -4.47 13.37
CA VAL A 46 10.95 -3.66 12.18
C VAL A 46 11.04 -2.18 12.56
N THR A 47 11.85 -1.42 11.83
CA THR A 47 11.96 0.03 12.00
C THR A 47 10.85 0.75 11.24
N ALA A 48 10.29 1.81 11.82
CA ALA A 48 9.29 2.64 11.16
C ALA A 48 9.86 3.30 9.89
N ALA A 49 9.09 3.25 8.79
CA ALA A 49 9.47 3.90 7.53
C ALA A 49 9.48 5.44 7.67
N PRO A 50 10.36 6.14 6.96
CA PRO A 50 10.43 7.60 7.00
C PRO A 50 9.20 8.24 6.35
N ALA A 51 8.88 9.48 6.75
CA ALA A 51 7.68 10.19 6.29
C ALA A 51 7.55 10.32 4.76
N ALA A 52 8.67 10.34 4.04
CA ALA A 52 8.70 10.41 2.57
C ALA A 52 8.17 9.13 1.88
N GLU A 53 8.22 7.98 2.56
CA GLU A 53 7.77 6.69 2.03
C GLU A 53 6.33 6.36 2.44
N LEU A 54 5.78 7.10 3.40
CA LEU A 54 4.42 6.87 3.88
C LEU A 54 3.39 7.31 2.83
N PRO A 55 2.29 6.56 2.67
CA PRO A 55 1.18 7.04 1.87
C PRO A 55 0.58 8.32 2.50
N PRO A 56 -0.22 9.10 1.74
CA PRO A 56 -0.95 10.24 2.30
C PRO A 56 -1.82 9.85 3.50
N LYS A 57 -2.08 10.81 4.38
CA LYS A 57 -2.92 10.60 5.56
C LYS A 57 -4.38 10.33 5.17
N GLY A 58 -5.02 9.41 5.90
CA GLY A 58 -6.41 8.99 5.68
C GLY A 58 -6.55 7.74 4.81
N ALA A 59 -7.74 7.13 4.80
CA ALA A 59 -8.02 5.97 3.96
C ALA A 59 -7.90 6.33 2.47
N PRO A 60 -7.32 5.45 1.63
CA PRO A 60 -7.37 5.65 0.20
C PRO A 60 -8.79 5.40 -0.29
N GLY A 61 -9.25 6.23 -1.23
CA GLY A 61 -10.43 5.88 -2.03
C GLY A 61 -10.18 4.56 -2.79
N PRO A 62 -11.19 3.70 -2.96
CA PRO A 62 -11.04 2.36 -3.55
C PRO A 62 -10.40 2.41 -4.95
N LYS A 63 -10.78 3.40 -5.78
CA LYS A 63 -10.15 3.67 -7.08
C LYS A 63 -8.67 4.06 -6.96
N GLY A 64 -8.34 4.98 -6.05
CA GLY A 64 -6.97 5.45 -5.84
C GLY A 64 -6.04 4.33 -5.36
N ARG A 65 -6.54 3.44 -4.49
CA ARG A 65 -5.80 2.27 -4.02
C ARG A 65 -5.47 1.30 -5.16
N ARG A 66 -6.47 0.95 -5.99
CA ARG A 66 -6.27 0.04 -7.13
C ARG A 66 -5.28 0.63 -8.14
N LEU A 67 -5.42 1.92 -8.45
CA LEU A 67 -4.50 2.62 -9.34
C LEU A 67 -3.07 2.60 -8.80
N ARG A 68 -2.86 2.95 -7.53
CA ARG A 68 -1.53 2.92 -6.90
C ARG A 68 -0.89 1.54 -6.99
N SER A 69 -1.64 0.47 -6.70
CA SER A 69 -1.11 -0.90 -6.80
C SER A 69 -0.64 -1.26 -8.22
N LYS A 70 -1.44 -0.90 -9.24
CA LYS A 70 -1.08 -1.13 -10.65
C LYS A 70 0.14 -0.31 -11.07
N VAL A 71 0.23 0.96 -10.64
CA VAL A 71 1.37 1.83 -10.93
C VAL A 71 2.64 1.32 -10.25
N SER A 72 2.58 0.91 -8.98
CA SER A 72 3.75 0.34 -8.28
C SER A 72 4.30 -0.90 -8.98
N LYS A 73 3.43 -1.82 -9.40
CA LYS A 73 3.84 -3.01 -10.17
C LYS A 73 4.40 -2.65 -11.55
N ALA A 74 3.88 -1.61 -12.20
CA ALA A 74 4.43 -1.13 -13.47
C ALA A 74 5.83 -0.53 -13.30
N VAL A 75 6.10 0.19 -12.21
CA VAL A 75 7.44 0.69 -11.89
C VAL A 75 8.41 -0.47 -11.69
N GLU A 76 8.04 -1.48 -10.88
CA GLU A 76 8.85 -2.68 -10.67
C GLU A 76 9.12 -3.42 -12.00
N ALA A 77 8.14 -3.50 -12.90
CA ALA A 77 8.33 -4.09 -14.23
C ALA A 77 9.32 -3.28 -15.10
N LEU A 78 9.25 -1.95 -15.05
CA LEU A 78 10.21 -1.07 -15.76
C LEU A 78 11.63 -1.21 -15.22
N GLU A 79 11.80 -1.30 -13.90
CA GLU A 79 13.10 -1.55 -13.26
C GLU A 79 13.70 -2.90 -13.71
N ASN A 80 12.84 -3.89 -13.95
CA ASN A 80 13.21 -5.20 -14.49
C ASN A 80 13.33 -5.22 -16.03
N LYS A 81 13.27 -4.06 -16.70
CA LYS A 81 13.31 -3.90 -18.17
C LYS A 81 12.16 -4.59 -18.92
N ASP A 82 11.08 -4.93 -18.23
CA ASP A 82 9.85 -5.46 -18.83
C ASP A 82 8.86 -4.33 -19.15
N ALA A 83 9.15 -3.62 -20.24
CA ALA A 83 8.33 -2.52 -20.71
C ALA A 83 6.93 -2.97 -21.18
N ALA A 84 6.79 -4.23 -21.64
CA ALA A 84 5.52 -4.76 -22.13
C ALA A 84 4.53 -4.95 -20.98
N THR A 85 4.97 -5.61 -19.91
CA THR A 85 4.15 -5.81 -18.70
C THR A 85 3.84 -4.48 -18.03
N ALA A 86 4.82 -3.57 -17.95
CA ALA A 86 4.59 -2.23 -17.40
C ALA A 86 3.50 -1.46 -18.15
N LEU A 87 3.56 -1.43 -19.49
CA LEU A 87 2.58 -0.75 -20.32
C LEU A 87 1.18 -1.35 -20.14
N GLN A 88 1.09 -2.67 -20.07
CA GLN A 88 -0.18 -3.36 -19.86
C GLN A 88 -0.78 -3.01 -18.49
N LEU A 89 0.02 -3.05 -17.42
CA LEU A 89 -0.41 -2.70 -16.07
C LEU A 89 -0.93 -1.26 -15.96
N LEU A 90 -0.28 -0.32 -16.65
CA LEU A 90 -0.72 1.07 -16.71
C LEU A 90 -2.06 1.23 -17.45
N LYS A 91 -2.21 0.57 -18.62
CA LYS A 91 -3.47 0.58 -19.38
C LYS A 91 -4.63 -0.02 -18.57
N ASP A 92 -4.40 -1.15 -17.92
CA ASP A 92 -5.38 -1.78 -17.03
C ASP A 92 -5.76 -0.84 -15.88
N GLY A 93 -4.76 -0.22 -15.24
CA GLY A 93 -4.98 0.70 -14.13
C GLY A 93 -5.84 1.91 -14.52
N LEU A 94 -5.61 2.48 -15.71
CA LEU A 94 -6.44 3.55 -16.25
C LEU A 94 -7.87 3.08 -16.55
N ALA A 95 -8.02 1.92 -17.19
CA ALA A 95 -9.33 1.34 -17.49
C ALA A 95 -10.15 1.09 -16.21
N ASP A 96 -9.52 0.52 -15.18
CA ASP A 96 -10.17 0.24 -13.90
C ASP A 96 -10.51 1.50 -13.09
N PHE A 97 -9.74 2.57 -13.25
CA PHE A 97 -10.04 3.87 -12.64
C PHE A 97 -11.28 4.52 -13.29
N SER A 98 -11.39 4.42 -14.61
CA SER A 98 -12.48 4.99 -15.40
C SER A 98 -13.81 4.23 -15.28
N LYS A 99 -13.81 2.96 -14.88
CA LYS A 99 -15.05 2.20 -14.62
C LYS A 99 -15.85 2.84 -13.49
N ASN A 100 -17.17 2.96 -13.67
CA ASN A 100 -18.07 3.32 -12.58
C ASN A 100 -18.15 2.16 -11.59
N GLU A 101 -18.01 2.45 -10.30
CA GLU A 101 -18.27 1.46 -9.25
C GLU A 101 -19.79 1.33 -9.16
N THR A 102 -20.34 0.21 -9.64
CA THR A 102 -21.74 -0.20 -9.42
C THR A 102 -21.90 -0.87 -8.07
#